data_AF-A0A7J7Y065-F1
#
_entry.id   AF-A0A7J7Y065-F1
#
_cell.length_a   1.000
_cell.length_b   1.000
_cell.length_c   1.000
_cell.angle_alpha   90.00
_cell.angle_beta   90.00
_cell.angle_gamma   90.00
#
_symmetry.space_group_name_H-M   'P 1'
#
loop_
_entity.id
_entity.type
_entity.pdbx_description
1 polymer ?
#
loop_
_entity_poly.entity_id
_entity_poly.type
_entity_poly.pdbx_seq_one_letter_code
_entity_poly.pdbx_strand_id
1 'polypeptide(L)'
;MLMELVAHAYTRYMGDLSGGQVLKKVAQRALKLPSTGEGTQFYLFENVDNAQQFKQFYRARMNALDLNLKTKEKIVEEANRAFEYNMQVFNELDQAGSLLAKEIVEDGLPVHNGKGDVRKCPYYTANQDKGALEGRSCPVGTAIAVLSKPSLQFILAASVALAAGLLAWYYM
;
A
#
# COMPACT_ATOMS: atom_id res chain seq x y z
N MET A 1 -0.71 25.61 12.48
CA MET A 1 0.08 24.46 12.02
C MET A 1 0.09 23.28 13.00
N LEU A 2 0.89 23.28 14.09
CA LEU A 2 0.96 22.10 14.99
C LEU A 2 -0.40 21.76 15.65
N MET A 3 -1.23 22.77 15.93
CA MET A 3 -2.52 22.59 16.60
C MET A 3 -3.66 22.17 15.66
N GLU A 4 -3.59 22.51 14.38
CA GLU A 4 -4.55 21.96 13.40
C GLU A 4 -4.25 20.47 13.19
N LEU A 5 -2.97 20.10 13.20
CA LEU A 5 -2.57 18.70 13.05
C LEU A 5 -3.15 17.79 14.13
N VAL A 6 -3.24 18.24 15.39
CA VAL A 6 -3.85 17.43 16.46
C VAL A 6 -5.35 17.21 16.23
N ALA A 7 -6.06 18.18 15.65
CA ALA A 7 -7.47 18.03 15.31
C ALA A 7 -7.67 16.94 14.25
N HIS A 8 -6.91 17.00 13.15
CA HIS A 8 -6.95 15.99 12.07
C HIS A 8 -6.54 14.60 12.57
N ALA A 9 -5.45 14.51 13.33
CA ALA A 9 -4.97 13.25 13.90
C ALA A 9 -5.99 12.63 14.86
N TYR A 10 -6.62 13.45 15.71
CA TYR A 10 -7.66 12.97 16.62
C TYR A 10 -8.86 12.43 15.86
N THR A 11 -9.39 13.20 14.89
CA THR A 11 -10.57 12.81 14.09
C THR A 11 -10.34 11.48 13.36
N ARG A 12 -9.16 11.28 12.75
CA ARG A 12 -8.84 10.04 12.03
C ARG A 12 -8.51 8.87 12.96
N TYR A 13 -7.44 8.97 13.75
CA TYR A 13 -6.91 7.83 14.48
C TYR A 13 -7.81 7.34 15.62
N MET A 14 -8.52 8.25 16.30
CA MET A 14 -9.48 7.81 17.34
C MET A 14 -10.71 7.15 16.72
N GLY A 15 -11.09 7.55 15.50
CA GLY A 15 -12.12 6.90 14.70
C GLY A 15 -11.69 5.48 14.28
N ASP A 16 -10.50 5.36 13.71
CA ASP A 16 -9.97 4.08 13.23
C ASP A 16 -9.82 3.06 14.38
N LEU A 17 -9.31 3.48 15.54
CA LEU A 17 -9.22 2.65 16.75
C LEU A 17 -10.58 2.31 17.40
N SER A 18 -11.66 2.98 17.00
CA SER A 18 -13.00 2.71 17.52
C SER A 18 -13.81 1.78 16.60
N GLY A 19 -13.69 1.94 15.29
CA GLY A 19 -14.49 1.20 14.30
C GLY A 19 -13.73 0.16 13.48
N GLY A 20 -12.39 0.18 13.48
CA GLY A 20 -11.58 -0.57 12.52
C GLY A 20 -11.85 -2.07 12.53
N GLN A 21 -11.99 -2.70 13.70
CA GLN A 21 -12.26 -4.14 13.80
C GLN A 21 -13.64 -4.54 13.25
N VAL A 22 -14.64 -3.67 13.38
CA VAL A 22 -15.98 -3.92 12.81
C VAL A 22 -15.92 -3.76 11.30
N LEU A 23 -15.32 -2.67 10.82
CA LEU A 23 -15.18 -2.39 9.38
C LEU A 23 -14.37 -3.46 8.66
N LYS A 24 -13.28 -3.96 9.27
CA LYS A 24 -12.49 -5.09 8.77
C LYS A 24 -13.39 -6.30 8.48
N LYS A 25 -14.19 -6.71 9.46
CA LYS A 25 -15.07 -7.88 9.35
C LYS A 25 -16.16 -7.66 8.29
N VAL A 26 -16.72 -6.46 8.22
CA VAL A 26 -17.72 -6.09 7.21
C VAL A 26 -17.11 -6.17 5.81
N ALA A 27 -15.94 -5.57 5.59
CA ALA A 27 -15.24 -5.58 4.31
C ALA A 27 -14.85 -7.02 3.89
N GLN A 28 -14.27 -7.81 4.79
CA GLN A 28 -13.92 -9.20 4.52
C GLN A 28 -15.12 -10.02 4.08
N ARG A 29 -16.26 -9.87 4.75
CA ARG A 29 -17.50 -10.58 4.41
C ARG A 29 -18.10 -10.10 3.09
N ALA A 30 -18.27 -8.79 2.92
CA ALA A 30 -18.93 -8.20 1.76
C ALA A 30 -18.15 -8.44 0.47
N LEU A 31 -16.83 -8.37 0.53
CA LEU A 31 -15.93 -8.49 -0.61
C LEU A 31 -15.27 -9.87 -0.74
N LYS A 32 -15.64 -10.83 0.12
CA LYS A 32 -15.07 -12.19 0.16
C LYS A 32 -13.54 -12.21 0.27
N LEU A 33 -12.97 -11.31 1.08
CA LEU A 33 -11.53 -11.24 1.28
C LEU A 33 -11.04 -12.33 2.23
N PRO A 34 -9.76 -12.75 2.12
CA PRO A 34 -9.19 -13.77 3.00
C PRO A 34 -9.24 -13.38 4.48
N SER A 35 -9.45 -14.38 5.35
CA SER A 35 -9.43 -14.20 6.81
C SER A 35 -8.04 -13.85 7.35
N THR A 36 -6.99 -14.17 6.60
CA THR A 36 -5.58 -13.87 6.85
C THR A 36 -5.28 -12.35 6.88
N GLY A 37 -6.17 -11.51 6.34
CA GLY A 37 -6.12 -10.05 6.50
C GLY A 37 -5.63 -9.27 5.29
N GLU A 38 -5.22 -9.95 4.21
CA GLU A 38 -4.85 -9.32 2.95
C GLU A 38 -6.00 -8.43 2.43
N GLY A 39 -5.65 -7.24 1.97
CA GLY A 39 -6.62 -6.22 1.53
C GLY A 39 -7.33 -5.46 2.66
N THR A 40 -7.08 -5.78 3.94
CA THR A 40 -7.72 -5.08 5.08
C THR A 40 -6.74 -4.65 6.18
N GLN A 41 -5.44 -4.61 5.89
CA GLN A 41 -4.39 -4.28 6.86
C GLN A 41 -4.51 -2.86 7.44
N PHE A 42 -5.13 -1.93 6.72
CA PHE A 42 -5.45 -0.60 7.24
C PHE A 42 -6.22 -0.63 8.57
N TYR A 43 -7.06 -1.65 8.78
CA TYR A 43 -7.86 -1.79 10.00
C TYR A 43 -7.16 -2.57 11.12
N LEU A 44 -5.91 -3.00 10.91
CA LEU A 44 -5.12 -3.78 11.86
C LEU A 44 -4.04 -2.90 12.50
N PHE A 45 -4.02 -2.87 13.84
CA PHE A 45 -3.05 -2.11 14.63
C PHE A 45 -2.17 -3.08 15.42
N GLU A 46 -1.20 -3.70 14.75
CA GLU A 46 -0.35 -4.76 15.35
C GLU A 46 0.47 -4.28 16.55
N ASN A 47 0.78 -2.99 16.60
CA ASN A 47 1.56 -2.36 17.66
C ASN A 47 0.68 -1.71 18.76
N VAL A 48 -0.62 -2.03 18.79
CA VAL A 48 -1.56 -1.52 19.80
C VAL A 48 -2.31 -2.69 20.44
N ASP A 49 -1.79 -3.15 21.58
CA ASP A 49 -2.35 -4.32 22.28
C ASP A 49 -3.80 -4.11 22.74
N ASN A 50 -4.10 -2.93 23.28
CA ASN A 50 -5.42 -2.59 23.77
C ASN A 50 -5.86 -1.21 23.27
N ALA A 51 -6.76 -1.19 22.29
CA ALA A 51 -7.26 0.04 21.67
C ALA A 51 -7.94 0.99 22.68
N GLN A 52 -8.63 0.47 23.70
CA GLN A 52 -9.30 1.30 24.68
C GLN A 52 -8.30 2.00 25.61
N GLN A 53 -7.29 1.28 26.09
CA GLN A 53 -6.21 1.84 26.90
C GLN A 53 -5.40 2.86 26.07
N PHE A 54 -5.09 2.56 24.82
CA PHE A 54 -4.38 3.49 23.94
C PHE A 54 -5.18 4.78 23.70
N LYS A 55 -6.50 4.70 23.47
CA LYS A 55 -7.36 5.89 23.35
C LYS A 55 -7.37 6.73 24.63
N GLN A 56 -7.40 6.11 25.80
CA GLN A 56 -7.32 6.83 27.08
C GLN A 56 -5.96 7.52 27.22
N PHE A 57 -4.87 6.82 26.92
CA PHE A 57 -3.52 7.37 26.92
C PHE A 57 -3.39 8.57 25.96
N TYR A 58 -3.89 8.45 24.73
CA TYR A 58 -3.87 9.51 23.74
C TYR A 58 -4.62 10.76 24.20
N ARG A 59 -5.83 10.59 24.76
CA ARG A 59 -6.61 11.70 25.34
C ARG A 59 -5.89 12.37 26.51
N ALA A 60 -5.26 11.59 27.39
CA ALA A 60 -4.49 12.15 28.49
C ALA A 60 -3.31 13.01 27.99
N ARG A 61 -2.61 12.57 26.94
CA ARG A 61 -1.53 13.35 26.31
C ARG A 61 -2.03 14.64 25.67
N MET A 62 -3.17 14.60 25.00
CA MET A 62 -3.79 15.81 24.45
C MET A 62 -4.21 16.79 25.54
N ASN A 63 -4.81 16.29 26.63
CA ASN A 63 -5.26 17.13 27.74
C ASN A 63 -4.09 17.78 28.52
N ALA A 64 -2.89 17.21 28.44
CA ALA A 64 -1.68 17.75 29.05
C ALA A 64 -1.05 18.91 28.25
N LEU A 65 -1.55 19.21 27.05
CA LEU A 65 -1.07 20.36 26.27
C LEU A 65 -1.49 21.66 26.95
N ASP A 66 -0.53 22.55 27.18
CA ASP A 66 -0.78 23.88 27.73
C ASP A 66 -1.37 24.80 26.64
N LEU A 67 -2.71 24.89 26.61
CA LEU A 67 -3.46 25.60 25.60
C LEU A 67 -4.45 26.57 26.25
N ASN A 68 -4.47 27.81 25.76
CA ASN A 68 -5.51 28.76 26.10
C ASN A 68 -6.86 28.38 25.47
N LEU A 69 -7.94 28.95 26.00
CA LEU A 69 -9.31 28.64 25.58
C LEU A 69 -9.54 28.88 24.07
N LYS A 70 -9.06 30.02 23.56
CA LYS A 70 -9.16 30.38 22.13
C LYS A 70 -8.52 29.32 21.22
N THR A 71 -7.42 28.72 21.65
CA THR A 71 -6.74 27.67 20.87
C THR A 71 -7.52 26.35 20.93
N LYS A 72 -8.10 26.02 22.08
CA LYS A 72 -8.99 24.85 22.21
C LYS A 72 -10.21 24.97 21.30
N GLU A 73 -10.84 26.14 21.23
CA GLU A 73 -11.96 26.41 20.32
C GLU A 73 -11.56 26.22 18.86
N LYS A 74 -10.41 26.75 18.44
CA LYS A 74 -9.88 26.53 17.08
C LYS A 74 -9.62 25.06 16.76
N ILE A 75 -9.13 24.28 17.71
CA ILE A 75 -8.93 22.83 17.52
C ILE A 75 -10.27 22.13 17.30
N VAL A 76 -11.30 22.49 18.07
CA VAL A 76 -12.65 21.93 17.90
C VAL A 76 -13.26 22.33 16.56
N GLU A 77 -13.12 23.60 16.16
CA GLU A 77 -13.56 24.08 14.85
C GLU A 77 -12.87 23.31 13.71
N GLU A 78 -11.55 23.14 13.79
CA GLU A 78 -10.79 22.41 12.79
C GLU A 78 -11.14 20.91 12.77
N ALA A 79 -11.46 20.31 13.93
CA ALA A 79 -11.92 18.93 13.99
C ALA A 79 -13.26 18.76 13.25
N ASN A 80 -14.18 19.72 13.40
CA ASN A 80 -15.45 19.73 12.65
C ASN A 80 -15.20 19.88 11.14
N ARG A 81 -14.26 20.74 10.73
CA ARG A 81 -13.86 20.85 9.32
C ARG A 81 -13.26 19.55 8.78
N ALA A 82 -12.43 18.87 9.58
CA ALA A 82 -11.91 17.56 9.22
C ALA A 82 -13.05 16.54 9.03
N PHE A 83 -14.08 16.54 9.88
CA PHE A 83 -15.27 15.71 9.68
C PHE A 83 -16.02 16.05 8.38
N GLU A 84 -16.20 17.34 8.08
CA GLU A 84 -16.82 17.79 6.83
C GLU A 84 -16.04 17.30 5.60
N TYR A 85 -14.71 17.36 5.61
CA TYR A 85 -13.90 16.79 4.54
C TYR A 85 -14.08 15.27 4.39
N ASN A 86 -14.21 14.53 5.50
CA ASN A 86 -14.52 13.10 5.42
C ASN A 86 -15.89 12.87 4.76
N MET A 87 -16.90 13.69 5.08
CA MET A 87 -18.22 13.58 4.46
C MET A 87 -18.19 13.87 2.97
N GLN A 88 -17.42 14.87 2.53
CA GLN A 88 -17.25 15.18 1.11
C GLN A 88 -16.64 14.00 0.35
N VAL A 89 -15.59 13.36 0.91
CA VAL A 89 -14.99 12.16 0.33
C VAL A 89 -16.03 11.02 0.23
N PHE A 90 -16.82 10.78 1.29
CA PHE A 90 -17.85 9.74 1.23
C PHE A 90 -18.94 10.03 0.20
N ASN A 91 -19.37 11.29 0.08
CA ASN A 91 -20.35 11.69 -0.92
C ASN A 91 -19.81 11.50 -2.35
N GLU A 92 -18.54 11.83 -2.59
CA GLU A 92 -17.89 11.61 -3.88
C GLU A 92 -17.80 10.12 -4.23
N LEU A 93 -17.44 9.27 -3.25
CA LEU A 93 -17.40 7.82 -3.44
C LEU A 93 -18.79 7.21 -3.70
N ASP A 94 -19.84 7.72 -3.07
CA ASP A 94 -21.22 7.28 -3.30
C ASP A 94 -21.70 7.64 -4.71
N GLN A 95 -21.38 8.86 -5.17
CA GLN A 95 -21.66 9.28 -6.55
C GLN A 95 -20.89 8.43 -7.56
N ALA A 96 -19.60 8.19 -7.35
CA ALA A 96 -18.79 7.32 -8.19
C ALA A 96 -19.34 5.88 -8.25
N GLY A 97 -19.74 5.33 -7.09
CA GLY A 97 -20.37 4.01 -7.02
C GLY A 97 -21.69 3.94 -7.79
N SER A 98 -22.50 5.00 -7.71
CA SER A 98 -23.76 5.11 -8.45
C SER A 98 -23.56 5.20 -9.96
N LEU A 99 -22.51 5.88 -10.43
CA LEU A 99 -22.17 5.95 -11.85
C LEU A 99 -21.72 4.58 -12.39
N LEU A 100 -20.82 3.90 -11.67
CA LEU A 100 -20.40 2.54 -12.03
C LEU A 100 -21.57 1.57 -12.10
N ALA A 101 -22.54 1.68 -11.18
CA ALA A 101 -23.74 0.86 -11.21
C ALA A 101 -24.60 1.11 -12.46
N LYS A 102 -24.67 2.36 -12.96
CA LYS A 102 -25.39 2.70 -14.19
C LYS A 102 -24.66 2.18 -15.44
N GLU A 103 -23.35 2.33 -15.52
CA GLU A 103 -22.53 1.82 -16.63
C GLU A 103 -22.65 0.29 -16.77
N ILE A 104 -22.64 -0.45 -15.66
CA ILE A 104 -22.83 -1.92 -15.68
C ILE A 104 -24.20 -2.30 -16.24
N VAL A 105 -25.23 -1.49 -15.99
CA VAL A 105 -26.60 -1.74 -16.46
C VAL A 105 -26.78 -1.38 -17.94
N GLU A 106 -26.12 -0.32 -18.42
CA GLU A 106 -26.27 0.16 -19.81
C GLU A 106 -25.36 -0.57 -20.80
N ASP A 107 -24.14 -0.95 -20.43
CA ASP A 107 -23.13 -1.46 -21.37
C ASP A 107 -22.96 -2.99 -21.35
N GLY A 108 -23.75 -3.71 -20.55
CA GLY A 108 -23.68 -5.17 -20.47
C GLY A 108 -22.31 -5.70 -20.07
N LEU A 109 -21.54 -4.93 -19.29
CA LEU A 109 -20.20 -5.31 -18.87
C LEU A 109 -20.28 -6.52 -17.93
N PRO A 110 -19.56 -7.63 -18.20
CA PRO A 110 -19.75 -8.86 -17.45
C PRO A 110 -19.37 -8.66 -15.99
N VAL A 111 -20.33 -8.88 -15.09
CA VAL A 111 -20.13 -8.92 -13.64
C VAL A 111 -18.96 -9.87 -13.34
N HIS A 112 -17.85 -9.31 -12.85
CA HIS A 112 -16.67 -10.10 -12.49
C HIS A 112 -17.01 -11.06 -11.35
N ASN A 113 -17.21 -12.32 -11.69
CA ASN A 113 -17.53 -13.43 -10.79
C ASN A 113 -16.36 -13.87 -9.87
N GLY A 114 -15.33 -13.04 -9.71
CA GLY A 114 -14.10 -13.37 -8.99
C GLY A 114 -13.22 -14.45 -9.65
N LYS A 115 -13.55 -14.89 -10.89
CA LYS A 115 -12.76 -15.84 -11.70
C LYS A 115 -12.22 -15.19 -12.98
N GLY A 116 -11.99 -13.88 -12.96
CA GLY A 116 -11.42 -13.15 -14.09
C GLY A 116 -9.91 -13.27 -14.14
N ASP A 117 -9.34 -13.30 -15.35
CA ASP A 117 -7.88 -13.18 -15.53
C ASP A 117 -7.42 -11.83 -15.00
N VAL A 118 -6.66 -11.84 -13.90
CA VAL A 118 -6.16 -10.67 -13.18
C VAL A 118 -5.37 -9.72 -14.10
N ARG A 119 -4.77 -10.25 -15.18
CA ARG A 119 -4.05 -9.49 -16.21
C ARG A 119 -4.94 -8.56 -17.04
N LYS A 120 -6.26 -8.73 -17.00
CA LYS A 120 -7.23 -7.87 -17.71
C LYS A 120 -7.76 -6.72 -16.84
N CYS A 121 -7.35 -6.61 -15.58
CA CYS A 121 -7.79 -5.53 -14.72
C CYS A 121 -7.06 -4.22 -15.09
N PRO A 122 -7.79 -3.13 -15.42
CA PRO A 122 -7.19 -1.84 -15.81
C PRO A 122 -6.30 -1.21 -14.74
N TYR A 123 -6.49 -1.61 -13.48
CA TYR A 123 -5.76 -1.09 -12.31
C TYR A 123 -4.70 -2.06 -11.77
N TYR A 124 -4.53 -3.23 -12.41
CA TYR A 124 -3.50 -4.16 -11.99
C TYR A 124 -2.16 -3.76 -12.59
N THR A 125 -1.36 -3.04 -11.79
CA THR A 125 0.08 -2.95 -12.01
C THR A 125 0.69 -4.30 -11.66
N ALA A 126 0.89 -5.13 -12.68
CA ALA A 126 1.66 -6.36 -12.52
C ALA A 126 3.02 -5.99 -11.95
N ASN A 127 3.33 -6.45 -10.74
CA ASN A 127 4.70 -6.60 -10.29
C ASN A 127 5.38 -7.53 -11.31
N GLN A 128 6.13 -6.94 -12.23
CA GLN A 128 7.05 -7.67 -13.08
C GLN A 128 8.03 -8.39 -12.16
N ASP A 129 7.89 -9.72 -12.07
CA ASP A 129 9.02 -10.63 -12.10
C ASP A 129 8.54 -12.08 -12.16
N LYS A 130 8.54 -12.62 -13.38
CA LYS A 130 9.41 -13.73 -13.79
C LYS A 130 8.92 -14.31 -15.11
N GLY A 131 9.69 -14.02 -16.16
CA GLY A 131 9.75 -14.83 -17.38
C GLY A 131 8.71 -14.51 -18.43
N ALA A 132 9.06 -13.61 -19.35
CA ALA A 132 8.85 -13.71 -20.80
C ALA A 132 8.94 -12.31 -21.41
N LEU A 133 10.18 -11.85 -21.61
CA LEU A 133 10.48 -10.65 -22.38
C LEU A 133 10.59 -11.08 -23.86
N GLU A 134 9.48 -11.12 -24.59
CA GLU A 134 9.51 -11.04 -26.04
C GLU A 134 9.10 -9.63 -26.44
N GLY A 135 9.98 -8.93 -27.17
CA GLY A 135 9.60 -7.69 -27.85
C GLY A 135 10.37 -6.42 -27.47
N ARG A 136 11.69 -6.48 -27.27
CA ARG A 136 12.66 -5.43 -27.67
C ARG A 136 14.08 -5.91 -27.39
N SER A 137 14.74 -6.41 -28.43
CA SER A 137 16.14 -6.84 -28.39
C SER A 137 17.06 -5.65 -28.11
N CYS A 138 17.36 -5.43 -26.83
CA CYS A 138 18.46 -4.57 -26.40
C CYS A 138 19.74 -5.43 -26.38
N PRO A 139 20.73 -5.20 -27.27
CA PRO A 139 21.88 -6.10 -27.45
C PRO A 139 22.69 -6.35 -26.18
N VAL A 140 22.69 -5.37 -25.27
CA VAL A 140 23.42 -5.39 -24.00
C VAL A 140 22.74 -6.34 -22.99
N GLY A 141 21.40 -6.41 -23.00
CA GLY A 141 20.65 -7.25 -22.06
C GLY A 141 20.81 -8.74 -22.35
N THR A 142 20.83 -9.13 -23.62
CA THR A 142 21.11 -10.51 -24.04
C THR A 142 22.54 -10.92 -23.75
N ALA A 143 23.52 -10.01 -23.93
CA ALA A 143 24.92 -10.29 -23.58
C ALA A 143 25.10 -10.54 -22.07
N ILE A 144 24.47 -9.72 -21.22
CA ILE A 144 24.51 -9.89 -19.77
C ILE A 144 23.79 -11.18 -19.34
N ALA A 145 22.66 -11.53 -19.95
CA ALA A 145 21.92 -12.76 -19.66
C ALA A 145 22.66 -14.04 -20.11
N VAL A 146 23.52 -13.95 -21.12
CA VAL A 146 24.39 -15.07 -21.53
C VAL A 146 25.59 -15.20 -20.59
N LEU A 147 26.17 -14.08 -20.13
CA LEU A 147 27.28 -14.05 -19.17
C LEU A 147 26.87 -14.50 -17.76
N SER A 148 25.60 -14.36 -17.39
CA SER A 148 25.08 -14.81 -16.09
C SER A 148 24.75 -16.30 -16.03
N LYS A 149 24.95 -17.06 -17.13
CA LYS A 149 24.78 -18.51 -17.11
C LYS A 149 25.89 -19.17 -16.27
N PRO A 150 25.56 -20.10 -15.34
CA PRO A 150 26.54 -20.70 -14.43
C PRO A 150 27.72 -21.35 -15.16
N SER A 151 27.44 -22.04 -16.27
CA SER A 151 28.46 -22.69 -17.10
C SER A 151 29.46 -21.71 -17.71
N LEU A 152 29.02 -20.50 -18.08
CA LEU A 152 29.89 -19.49 -18.66
C LEU A 152 30.72 -18.77 -17.60
N GLN A 153 30.16 -18.55 -16.39
CA GLN A 153 30.89 -17.98 -15.27
C GLN A 153 32.07 -18.86 -14.84
N PHE A 154 31.90 -20.18 -14.82
CA PHE A 154 33.00 -21.10 -14.56
C PHE A 154 34.11 -21.01 -15.61
N ILE A 155 33.76 -20.93 -16.89
CA ILE A 155 34.74 -20.79 -17.98
C ILE A 155 35.49 -19.45 -17.86
N LEU A 156 34.77 -18.36 -17.56
CA LEU A 156 35.36 -17.03 -17.40
C LEU A 156 36.31 -16.98 -16.19
N ALA A 157 35.90 -17.55 -15.05
CA ALA A 157 36.73 -17.61 -13.86
C ALA A 157 38.01 -18.46 -14.08
N ALA A 158 37.88 -19.60 -14.75
CA ALA A 158 39.01 -20.46 -15.08
C ALA A 158 40.02 -19.78 -16.02
N SER A 159 39.52 -19.04 -17.02
CA SER A 159 40.38 -18.32 -17.98
C SER A 159 41.07 -17.10 -17.35
N VAL A 160 40.39 -16.36 -16.47
CA VAL A 160 41.01 -15.27 -15.70
C VAL A 160 42.09 -15.80 -14.75
N ALA A 161 41.83 -16.91 -14.06
CA ALA A 161 42.82 -17.54 -13.17
C ALA A 161 44.06 -18.02 -13.94
N LEU A 162 43.87 -18.63 -15.11
CA LEU A 162 44.97 -19.03 -16.00
C LEU A 162 45.79 -17.83 -16.50
N ALA A 163 45.13 -16.76 -16.93
CA ALA A 163 45.81 -15.56 -17.40
C ALA A 163 46.59 -14.87 -16.27
N ALA A 164 46.02 -14.76 -15.07
CA ALA A 164 46.71 -14.22 -13.91
C ALA A 164 47.91 -15.08 -13.49
N GLY A 165 47.77 -16.42 -13.54
CA GLY A 165 48.87 -17.34 -13.28
C GLY A 165 50.01 -17.22 -14.30
N LEU A 166 49.68 -17.12 -15.60
CA LEU A 166 50.66 -16.92 -16.65
C LEU A 166 51.35 -15.55 -16.57
N LEU A 167 50.62 -14.49 -16.23
CA LEU A 167 51.19 -13.16 -16.00
C LEU A 167 52.10 -13.16 -14.77
N ALA A 168 51.70 -13.79 -13.67
CA ALA A 168 52.54 -13.92 -12.48
C ALA A 168 53.82 -14.73 -12.76
N TRP A 169 53.74 -15.76 -13.60
CA TRP A 169 54.92 -16.53 -14.06
C TRP A 169 55.82 -15.71 -15.00
N TYR A 170 55.25 -14.88 -15.87
CA TYR A 170 56.02 -14.05 -16.82
C TYR A 170 56.78 -12.91 -16.14
N TYR A 171 56.29 -12.42 -14.99
CA TYR A 171 56.89 -11.33 -14.22
C TYR A 171 57.75 -11.77 -13.02
N MET A 172 57.92 -13.09 -12.80
CA MET A 172 58.92 -13.66 -11.89
C MET A 172 60.13 -14.16 -12.69
#